data_AF-A0A3P7MH78-F1
#
_entry.id   AF-A0A3P7MH78-F1
#
_cell.length_a   1.000
_cell.length_b   1.000
_cell.length_c   1.000
_cell.angle_alpha   90.00
_cell.angle_beta   90.00
_cell.angle_gamma   90.00
#
_symmetry.space_group_name_H-M   'P 1'
#
loop_
_entity.id
_entity.type
_entity.pdbx_description
1 polymer ?
#
loop_
_entity_poly.entity_id
_entity_poly.type
_entity_poly.pdbx_seq_one_letter_code
_entity_poly.pdbx_strand_id
1 'polypeptide(L)'
;MTGKETSNEYVEYDTSDEIDTKTGIVAGDTDNEVIKRLTAIETKLSVMEERLSRVEHMEEMLAEILRRLPATDTGEIRYTHTSPEFVAQLRTLKGSNVTQFALDLEAEIYKDDASELDLPVERRLKTKDKVIFLRQCVNEYYSVPQHLKEATWKRVREALDSRVRRLRKRVRDVQGNPSSQSNLPDGLNF
;
A
#
# COMPACT_ATOMS: atom_id res chain seq x y z
N MET A 1 -30.94 1.48 -27.89
CA MET A 1 -29.63 1.98 -28.35
C MET A 1 -28.56 1.08 -27.75
N THR A 2 -28.09 0.14 -28.55
CA THR A 2 -27.18 -0.95 -28.17
C THR A 2 -25.81 -0.69 -28.79
N GLY A 3 -24.75 -0.64 -27.97
CA GLY A 3 -23.34 -0.63 -28.40
C GLY A 3 -22.65 -1.84 -27.76
N LYS A 4 -22.53 -2.95 -28.48
CA LYS A 4 -21.41 -3.35 -29.37
C LYS A 4 -20.18 -3.81 -28.58
N GLU A 5 -20.18 -5.11 -28.34
CA GLU A 5 -19.04 -5.96 -28.02
C GLU A 5 -18.03 -5.92 -29.19
N THR A 6 -16.75 -5.74 -28.87
CA THR A 6 -15.65 -5.89 -29.84
C THR A 6 -15.12 -7.32 -29.74
N SER A 7 -15.55 -8.17 -30.67
CA SER A 7 -14.96 -9.48 -30.92
C SER A 7 -13.55 -9.33 -31.49
N ASN A 8 -12.63 -10.09 -30.91
CA ASN A 8 -11.24 -10.17 -31.32
C ASN A 8 -11.14 -11.05 -32.58
N GLU A 9 -10.68 -10.46 -33.68
CA GLU A 9 -10.55 -11.06 -35.00
C GLU A 9 -9.34 -12.01 -35.02
N TYR A 10 -9.61 -13.31 -35.11
CA TYR A 10 -8.58 -14.34 -35.26
C TYR A 10 -8.18 -14.41 -36.73
N VAL A 11 -6.94 -14.05 -37.05
CA VAL A 11 -6.41 -14.09 -38.42
C VAL A 11 -6.02 -15.53 -38.76
N GLU A 12 -6.78 -16.12 -39.68
CA GLU A 12 -6.54 -17.44 -40.27
C GLU A 12 -5.44 -17.31 -41.34
N TYR A 13 -4.30 -17.96 -41.15
CA TYR A 13 -3.25 -18.05 -42.17
C TYR A 13 -3.48 -19.29 -43.02
N ASP A 14 -3.89 -19.06 -44.27
CA ASP A 14 -3.90 -20.03 -45.35
C ASP A 14 -2.45 -20.36 -45.74
N THR A 15 -2.10 -21.64 -45.75
CA THR A 15 -0.83 -22.13 -46.31
C THR A 15 -1.10 -23.46 -46.97
N SER A 16 -1.83 -23.39 -48.08
CA SER A 16 -1.84 -24.43 -49.10
C SER A 16 -0.56 -24.30 -49.91
N ASP A 17 0.46 -25.10 -49.61
CA ASP A 17 1.53 -25.40 -50.56
C ASP A 17 1.77 -26.92 -50.62
N GLU A 18 1.66 -27.39 -51.85
CA GLU A 18 1.70 -28.75 -52.35
C GLU A 18 3.11 -29.33 -52.15
N ILE A 19 3.23 -30.46 -51.43
CA ILE A 19 4.49 -31.22 -51.34
C ILE A 19 4.31 -32.59 -51.96
N ASP A 20 4.82 -32.67 -53.19
CA ASP A 20 5.08 -33.87 -53.97
C ASP A 20 6.09 -34.75 -53.20
N THR A 21 5.63 -35.82 -52.56
CA THR A 21 6.49 -36.71 -51.77
C THR A 21 6.96 -37.89 -52.61
N LYS A 22 8.05 -37.66 -53.34
CA LYS A 22 8.83 -38.73 -53.96
C LYS A 22 10.29 -38.64 -53.52
N THR A 23 10.61 -39.13 -52.33
CA THR A 23 12.01 -39.41 -51.97
C THR A 23 12.10 -40.48 -50.88
N GLY A 24 13.03 -41.40 -51.10
CA GLY A 24 13.28 -42.56 -50.28
C GLY A 24 13.72 -42.20 -48.86
N ILE A 25 13.27 -43.03 -47.94
CA ILE A 25 13.58 -42.98 -46.52
C ILE A 25 15.07 -43.29 -46.34
N VAL A 26 15.85 -42.28 -45.93
CA VAL A 26 17.15 -42.46 -45.27
C VAL A 26 16.95 -42.00 -43.83
N ALA A 27 16.82 -42.96 -42.92
CA ALA A 27 16.43 -42.78 -41.52
C ALA A 27 17.40 -41.95 -40.65
N GLY A 28 18.39 -41.26 -41.23
CA GLY A 28 19.36 -40.42 -40.53
C GLY A 28 19.11 -38.91 -40.61
N ASP A 29 18.29 -38.44 -41.55
CA ASP A 29 18.07 -36.99 -41.75
C ASP A 29 16.97 -36.41 -40.85
N THR A 30 15.99 -37.24 -40.47
CA THR A 30 14.88 -36.83 -39.59
C THR A 30 15.37 -36.52 -38.17
N ASP A 31 16.32 -37.31 -37.67
CA ASP A 31 16.82 -37.17 -36.29
C ASP A 31 17.66 -35.90 -36.14
N ASN A 32 18.45 -35.55 -37.16
CA ASN A 32 19.22 -34.31 -37.18
C ASN A 32 18.34 -33.06 -37.20
N GLU A 33 17.22 -33.10 -37.93
CA GLU A 33 16.25 -32.00 -37.96
C GLU A 33 15.50 -31.87 -36.62
N VAL A 34 15.14 -32.99 -35.99
CA VAL A 34 14.55 -33.00 -34.65
C VAL A 34 15.52 -32.43 -33.61
N ILE A 35 16.80 -32.80 -33.66
CA ILE A 35 17.83 -32.27 -32.75
C ILE A 35 18.03 -30.76 -32.95
N LYS A 36 18.04 -30.26 -34.20
CA LYS A 36 18.12 -28.81 -34.49
C LYS A 36 16.92 -28.05 -33.92
N ARG A 37 15.72 -28.61 -34.02
CA ARG A 37 14.51 -27.98 -33.45
C ARG A 37 14.52 -27.99 -31.93
N LEU A 38 14.96 -29.08 -31.31
CA LEU A 38 15.09 -29.17 -29.85
C LEU A 38 16.10 -28.15 -29.32
N THR A 39 17.27 -28.05 -29.91
CA THR A 39 18.29 -27.05 -29.52
C THR A 39 17.81 -25.61 -29.75
N ALA A 40 17.04 -25.35 -30.81
CA ALA A 40 16.41 -24.05 -31.03
C ALA A 40 15.31 -23.72 -29.99
N ILE A 41 14.61 -24.72 -29.48
CA ILE A 41 13.61 -24.55 -28.40
C ILE A 41 14.31 -24.31 -27.07
N GLU A 42 15.36 -25.07 -26.76
CA GLU A 42 16.15 -24.91 -25.53
C GLU A 42 16.78 -23.51 -25.43
N THR A 43 17.36 -23.02 -26.53
CA THR A 43 17.90 -21.65 -26.59
C THR A 43 16.81 -20.59 -26.43
N LYS A 44 15.64 -20.77 -27.04
CA LYS A 44 14.49 -19.87 -26.83
C LYS A 44 13.99 -19.89 -25.39
N LEU A 45 13.92 -21.06 -24.76
CA LEU A 45 13.53 -21.20 -23.34
C LEU A 45 14.51 -20.45 -22.44
N SER A 46 15.82 -20.64 -22.65
CA SER A 46 16.84 -19.93 -21.88
C SER A 46 16.73 -18.41 -22.01
N VAL A 47 16.48 -17.89 -23.21
CA VAL A 47 16.25 -16.44 -23.42
C VAL A 47 14.97 -15.95 -22.74
N MET A 48 13.91 -16.76 -22.73
CA MET A 48 12.66 -16.40 -22.04
C MET A 48 12.83 -16.39 -20.52
N GLU A 49 13.58 -17.34 -19.95
CA GLU A 49 13.89 -17.38 -18.52
C GLU A 49 14.65 -16.12 -18.08
N GLU A 50 15.68 -15.71 -18.84
CA GLU A 50 16.41 -14.48 -18.55
C GLU A 50 15.50 -13.24 -18.62
N ARG A 51 14.62 -13.18 -19.62
CA ARG A 51 13.64 -12.09 -19.75
C ARG A 51 12.65 -12.07 -18.59
N LEU A 52 12.21 -13.23 -18.11
CA LEU A 52 11.31 -13.36 -16.97
C LEU A 52 11.96 -12.81 -15.71
N SER A 53 13.19 -13.25 -15.40
CA SER A 53 13.94 -12.73 -14.24
C SER A 53 14.14 -11.22 -14.29
N ARG A 54 14.34 -10.65 -15.49
CA ARG A 54 14.43 -9.20 -15.65
C ARG A 54 13.10 -8.50 -15.36
N VAL A 55 11.97 -9.09 -15.76
CA VAL A 55 10.64 -8.54 -15.47
C VAL A 55 10.33 -8.60 -13.98
N GLU A 56 10.59 -9.72 -13.32
CA GLU A 56 10.44 -9.88 -11.87
C GLU A 56 11.24 -8.81 -11.12
N HIS A 57 12.50 -8.60 -11.51
CA HIS A 57 13.32 -7.55 -10.91
C HIS A 57 12.76 -6.13 -11.14
N MET A 58 12.20 -5.85 -12.33
CA MET A 58 11.55 -4.56 -12.57
C MET A 58 10.30 -4.38 -11.72
N GLU A 59 9.50 -5.44 -11.49
CA GLU A 59 8.33 -5.40 -10.63
C GLU A 59 8.72 -5.06 -9.19
N GLU A 60 9.79 -5.67 -8.66
CA GLU A 60 10.35 -5.34 -7.35
C GLU A 60 10.79 -3.87 -7.26
N MET A 61 11.50 -3.36 -8.27
CA MET A 61 11.91 -1.96 -8.32
C MET A 61 10.71 -1.01 -8.39
N LEU A 62 9.69 -1.34 -9.19
CA LEU A 62 8.48 -0.53 -9.30
C LEU A 62 7.70 -0.53 -7.97
N ALA A 63 7.60 -1.67 -7.29
CA ALA A 63 6.99 -1.74 -5.97
C ALA A 63 7.74 -0.85 -4.96
N GLU A 64 9.07 -0.85 -5.00
CA GLU A 64 9.90 -0.01 -4.15
C GLU A 64 9.76 1.49 -4.49
N ILE A 65 9.66 1.85 -5.78
CA ILE A 65 9.42 3.23 -6.22
C ILE A 65 8.03 3.70 -5.76
N LEU A 66 6.98 2.91 -6.00
CA LEU A 66 5.63 3.22 -5.57
C LEU A 66 5.52 3.33 -4.04
N ARG A 67 6.28 2.52 -3.31
CA ARG A 67 6.41 2.64 -1.84
C ARG A 67 7.01 3.98 -1.43
N ARG A 68 7.97 4.52 -2.18
CA ARG A 68 8.64 5.80 -1.91
C ARG A 68 7.85 7.02 -2.39
N LEU A 69 7.04 6.90 -3.43
CA LEU A 69 6.24 8.02 -3.93
C LEU A 69 5.13 8.38 -2.92
N PRO A 70 4.89 9.67 -2.64
CA PRO A 70 3.68 10.06 -1.93
C PRO A 70 2.49 9.65 -2.79
N ALA A 71 1.53 8.91 -2.22
CA ALA A 71 0.32 8.58 -2.96
C ALA A 71 -0.30 9.88 -3.47
N THR A 72 -0.57 9.94 -4.78
CA THR A 72 -1.41 10.98 -5.33
C THR A 72 -2.74 10.90 -4.61
N ASP A 73 -3.12 11.97 -3.91
CA ASP A 73 -4.43 12.12 -3.27
C ASP A 73 -5.51 12.10 -4.37
N THR A 74 -5.84 10.92 -4.90
CA THR A 74 -7.00 10.71 -5.76
C THR A 74 -8.19 11.18 -4.94
N GLY A 75 -8.92 12.19 -5.43
CA GLY A 75 -9.88 12.99 -4.66
C GLY A 75 -11.08 12.24 -4.10
N GLU A 76 -11.11 10.91 -4.18
CA GLU A 76 -12.17 10.07 -3.64
C GLU A 76 -11.66 9.32 -2.40
N ILE A 77 -12.35 9.52 -1.27
CA ILE A 77 -12.04 8.85 0.00
C ILE A 77 -12.57 7.42 -0.06
N ARG A 78 -11.65 6.45 0.03
CA ARG A 78 -12.02 5.04 0.24
C ARG A 78 -12.17 4.75 1.73
N TYR A 79 -13.40 4.53 2.18
CA TYR A 79 -13.76 4.25 3.58
C TYR A 79 -13.48 2.80 3.98
N THR A 80 -12.22 2.38 3.91
CA THR A 80 -11.79 1.02 4.28
C THR A 80 -11.51 0.86 5.78
N HIS A 81 -11.16 1.95 6.47
CA HIS A 81 -10.71 1.89 7.87
C HIS A 81 -11.75 2.34 8.89
N THR A 82 -12.73 3.14 8.48
CA THR A 82 -13.83 3.62 9.33
C THR A 82 -15.00 4.01 8.45
N SER A 83 -16.20 4.06 9.05
CA SER A 83 -17.42 4.40 8.32
C SER A 83 -17.52 5.91 8.05
N PRO A 84 -18.10 6.32 6.91
CA PRO A 84 -18.28 7.73 6.60
C PRO A 84 -19.17 8.47 7.61
N GLU A 85 -20.14 7.77 8.22
CA GLU A 85 -21.01 8.31 9.25
C GLU A 85 -20.22 8.66 10.52
N PHE A 86 -19.29 7.80 10.94
CA PHE A 86 -18.44 8.07 12.09
C PHE A 86 -17.59 9.32 11.85
N VAL A 87 -16.95 9.43 10.68
CA VAL A 87 -16.11 10.59 10.35
C VAL A 87 -16.94 11.89 10.30
N ALA A 88 -18.16 11.84 9.77
CA ALA A 88 -19.08 12.98 9.75
C ALA A 88 -19.53 13.41 11.16
N GLN A 89 -19.87 12.45 12.01
CA GLN A 89 -20.21 12.72 13.42
C GLN A 89 -19.02 13.32 14.16
N LEU A 90 -17.83 12.75 13.97
CA LEU A 90 -16.61 13.26 14.56
C LEU A 90 -16.32 14.70 14.11
N ARG A 91 -16.52 15.00 12.83
CA ARG A 91 -16.39 16.35 12.28
C ARG A 91 -17.35 17.34 12.94
N THR A 92 -18.58 16.91 13.20
CA THR A 92 -19.61 17.72 13.86
C THR A 92 -19.21 18.01 15.30
N LEU A 93 -18.75 17.00 16.03
CA LEU A 93 -18.35 17.11 17.44
C LEU A 93 -17.14 18.03 17.64
N LYS A 94 -16.15 17.98 16.74
CA LYS A 94 -14.90 18.73 16.89
C LYS A 94 -14.95 20.14 16.31
N GLY A 95 -15.99 20.47 15.56
CA GLY A 95 -16.19 21.80 14.99
C GLY A 95 -14.99 22.21 14.13
N SER A 96 -14.43 23.40 14.35
CA SER A 96 -13.31 23.93 13.57
C SER A 96 -11.92 23.36 13.96
N ASN A 97 -11.84 22.48 14.96
CA ASN A 97 -10.58 21.97 15.46
C ASN A 97 -10.06 20.77 14.64
N VAL A 98 -9.42 21.08 13.51
CA VAL A 98 -8.82 20.09 12.59
C VAL A 98 -7.83 19.17 13.29
N THR A 99 -6.99 19.71 14.18
CA THR A 99 -5.96 18.93 14.86
C THR A 99 -6.55 17.91 15.83
N GLN A 100 -7.58 18.30 16.58
CA GLN A 100 -8.24 17.37 17.50
C GLN A 100 -9.05 16.32 16.73
N PHE A 101 -9.73 16.73 15.66
CA PHE A 101 -10.38 15.79 14.75
C PHE A 101 -9.40 14.73 14.24
N ALA A 102 -8.21 15.13 13.78
CA ALA A 102 -7.23 14.20 13.28
C ALA A 102 -6.69 13.25 14.37
N LEU A 103 -6.50 13.73 15.60
CA LEU A 103 -6.07 12.90 16.73
C LEU A 103 -7.10 11.84 17.10
N ASP A 104 -8.38 12.23 17.14
CA ASP A 104 -9.46 11.31 17.51
C ASP A 104 -9.75 10.30 16.39
N LEU A 105 -9.65 10.75 15.13
CA LEU A 105 -9.78 9.88 13.96
C LEU A 105 -8.60 8.90 13.87
N GLU A 106 -7.37 9.35 14.18
CA GLU A 106 -6.19 8.48 14.29
C GLU A 106 -6.43 7.37 15.34
N ALA A 107 -7.00 7.71 16.50
CA ALA A 107 -7.28 6.71 17.52
C ALA A 107 -8.25 5.61 17.03
N GLU A 108 -9.28 5.98 16.26
CA GLU A 108 -10.23 5.00 15.69
C GLU A 108 -9.56 4.13 14.60
N ILE A 109 -8.80 4.73 13.68
CA ILE A 109 -8.16 4.01 12.56
C ILE A 109 -7.12 2.97 13.05
N TYR A 110 -6.49 3.24 14.20
CA TYR A 110 -5.42 2.41 14.76
C TYR A 110 -5.86 1.61 15.99
N LYS A 111 -7.15 1.47 16.26
CA LYS A 111 -7.65 0.69 17.42
C LYS A 111 -7.10 -0.74 17.46
N ASP A 112 -6.94 -1.36 16.28
CA ASP A 112 -6.42 -2.73 16.14
C ASP A 112 -4.89 -2.80 16.02
N ASP A 113 -4.23 -1.66 15.74
CA ASP A 113 -2.78 -1.56 15.47
C ASP A 113 -2.11 -0.50 16.37
N ALA A 114 -2.32 -0.59 17.68
CA ALA A 114 -1.86 0.41 18.63
C ALA A 114 -0.33 0.63 18.63
N SER A 115 0.45 -0.38 18.24
CA SER A 115 1.92 -0.28 18.16
C SER A 115 2.43 0.77 17.17
N GLU A 116 1.66 1.05 16.12
CA GLU A 116 2.01 2.08 15.12
C GLU A 116 1.82 3.50 15.70
N LEU A 117 0.97 3.66 16.72
CA LEU A 117 0.76 4.94 17.41
C LEU A 117 1.96 5.39 18.25
N ASP A 118 2.93 4.51 18.49
CA ASP A 118 4.20 4.84 19.15
C ASP A 118 5.24 5.42 18.19
N LEU A 119 4.99 5.35 16.89
CA LEU A 119 5.88 5.82 15.85
C LEU A 119 5.48 7.22 15.35
N PRO A 120 6.45 8.11 15.06
CA PRO A 120 6.21 9.33 14.31
C PRO A 120 5.56 8.99 12.97
N VAL A 121 4.70 9.88 12.48
CA VAL A 121 3.87 9.64 11.27
C VAL A 121 4.73 9.22 10.06
N GLU A 122 5.90 9.84 9.86
CA GLU A 122 6.80 9.53 8.74
C GLU A 122 7.44 8.13 8.82
N ARG A 123 7.46 7.52 10.01
CA ARG A 123 8.05 6.20 10.24
C ARG A 123 7.04 5.06 10.15
N ARG A 124 5.77 5.35 9.93
CA ARG A 124 4.68 4.37 9.81
C ARG A 124 4.59 3.78 8.40
N LEU A 125 5.65 3.07 8.03
CA LEU A 125 5.80 2.55 6.67
C LEU A 125 4.78 1.45 6.34
N LYS A 126 4.34 0.68 7.34
CA LYS A 126 3.40 -0.44 7.18
C LYS A 126 1.95 0.03 7.05
N THR A 127 1.63 1.20 7.59
CA THR A 127 0.27 1.77 7.67
C THR A 127 0.15 3.10 6.92
N LYS A 128 0.91 3.23 5.82
CA LYS A 128 0.94 4.44 4.99
C LYS A 128 -0.43 4.76 4.40
N ASP A 129 -1.18 3.73 4.03
CA ASP A 129 -2.58 3.78 3.59
C ASP A 129 -3.48 4.47 4.64
N LYS A 130 -3.36 4.09 5.92
CA LYS A 130 -4.09 4.72 7.04
C LYS A 130 -3.74 6.19 7.19
N VAL A 131 -2.47 6.56 7.00
CA VAL A 131 -2.01 7.96 7.03
C VAL A 131 -2.57 8.77 5.85
N ILE A 132 -2.60 8.19 4.65
CA ILE A 132 -3.19 8.81 3.45
C ILE A 132 -4.68 9.02 3.67
N PHE A 133 -5.39 8.01 4.16
CA PHE A 133 -6.81 8.09 4.50
C PHE A 133 -7.08 9.23 5.49
N LEU A 134 -6.31 9.32 6.58
CA LEU A 134 -6.42 10.40 7.56
C LEU A 134 -6.26 11.79 6.91
N ARG A 135 -5.26 11.95 6.04
CA ARG A 135 -5.02 13.20 5.29
C ARG A 135 -6.18 13.55 4.37
N GLN A 136 -6.72 12.56 3.65
CA GLN A 136 -7.88 12.73 2.78
C GLN A 136 -9.11 13.17 3.57
N CYS A 137 -9.42 12.52 4.70
CA CYS A 137 -10.53 12.91 5.58
C CYS A 137 -10.38 14.35 6.09
N VAL A 138 -9.18 14.75 6.50
CA VAL A 138 -8.92 16.14 6.92
C VAL A 138 -9.22 17.12 5.80
N ASN A 139 -8.75 16.85 4.58
CA ASN A 139 -8.92 17.75 3.45
C ASN A 139 -10.39 17.88 3.03
N GLU A 140 -11.12 16.77 2.98
CA GLU A 140 -12.51 16.73 2.52
C GLU A 140 -13.47 17.34 3.54
N TYR A 141 -13.43 16.88 4.79
CA TYR A 141 -14.39 17.29 5.82
C TYR A 141 -14.18 18.73 6.32
N TYR A 142 -13.02 19.33 6.05
CA TYR A 142 -12.76 20.75 6.32
C TYR A 142 -12.68 21.60 5.05
N SER A 143 -13.00 21.03 3.88
CA SER A 143 -12.97 21.73 2.59
C SER A 143 -11.67 22.51 2.39
N VAL A 144 -10.53 21.89 2.70
CA VAL A 144 -9.23 22.57 2.72
C VAL A 144 -8.83 22.96 1.30
N PRO A 145 -8.61 24.26 1.00
CA PRO A 145 -8.20 24.71 -0.33
C PRO A 145 -6.90 24.04 -0.78
N GLN A 146 -6.80 23.72 -2.07
CA GLN A 146 -5.66 22.97 -2.63
C GLN A 146 -4.29 23.54 -2.22
N HIS A 147 -4.13 24.85 -2.24
CA HIS A 147 -2.88 25.53 -1.88
C HIS A 147 -2.57 25.51 -0.37
N LEU A 148 -3.57 25.20 0.49
CA LEU A 148 -3.42 25.08 1.94
C LEU A 148 -3.34 23.63 2.43
N LYS A 149 -3.55 22.64 1.56
CA LYS A 149 -3.55 21.22 1.95
C LYS A 149 -2.24 20.81 2.63
N GLU A 150 -1.09 21.18 2.06
CA GLU A 150 0.20 20.82 2.65
C GLU A 150 0.47 21.54 3.98
N ALA A 151 0.16 22.83 4.06
CA ALA A 151 0.32 23.59 5.30
C ALA A 151 -0.58 23.04 6.43
N THR A 152 -1.83 22.70 6.10
CA THR A 152 -2.79 22.11 7.02
C THR A 152 -2.34 20.74 7.47
N TRP A 153 -1.88 19.90 6.53
CA TRP A 153 -1.36 18.58 6.82
C TRP A 153 -0.10 18.62 7.68
N LYS A 154 0.83 19.55 7.43
CA LYS A 154 2.00 19.76 8.27
C LYS A 154 1.61 20.04 9.73
N ARG A 155 0.63 20.94 9.96
CA ARG A 155 0.11 21.23 11.31
C ARG A 155 -0.52 20.01 11.97
N VAL A 156 -1.29 19.23 11.22
CA VAL A 156 -1.88 17.98 11.72
C VAL A 156 -0.78 17.00 12.11
N ARG A 157 0.20 16.77 11.24
CA ARG A 157 1.34 15.88 11.48
C ARG A 157 2.12 16.27 12.74
N GLU A 158 2.39 17.56 12.93
CA GLU A 158 3.05 18.07 14.14
C GLU A 158 2.25 17.78 15.41
N ALA A 159 0.91 17.83 15.35
CA ALA A 159 0.04 17.48 16.47
C ALA A 159 0.09 15.97 16.78
N LEU A 160 0.05 15.11 15.74
CA LEU A 160 0.17 13.66 15.86
C LEU A 160 1.55 13.27 16.45
N ASP A 161 2.64 13.83 15.93
CA ASP A 161 3.99 13.58 16.46
C ASP A 161 4.16 14.13 17.89
N SER A 162 3.48 15.23 18.23
CA SER A 162 3.45 15.74 19.61
C SER A 162 2.73 14.78 20.56
N ARG A 163 1.68 14.08 20.12
CA ARG A 163 1.06 12.98 20.88
C ARG A 163 2.08 11.87 21.12
N VAL A 164 2.79 11.43 20.09
CA VAL A 164 3.83 10.38 20.19
C VAL A 164 4.91 10.76 21.20
N ARG A 165 5.42 11.99 21.14
CA ARG A 165 6.42 12.50 22.09
C ARG A 165 5.90 12.47 23.54
N ARG A 166 4.66 12.92 23.76
CA ARG A 166 4.03 12.91 25.09
C ARG A 166 3.82 11.50 25.61
N LEU A 167 3.42 10.56 24.76
CA LEU A 167 3.24 9.16 25.12
C LEU A 167 4.56 8.53 25.56
N ARG A 168 5.63 8.70 24.76
CA ARG A 168 6.97 8.20 25.09
C ARG A 168 7.52 8.81 26.38
N LYS A 169 7.27 10.11 26.62
CA LYS A 169 7.63 10.76 27.88
C LYS A 169 6.91 10.10 29.06
N ARG A 170 5.59 9.89 28.96
CA ARG A 170 4.79 9.23 30.02
C ARG A 170 5.32 7.83 30.34
N VAL A 171 5.63 7.02 29.32
CA VAL A 171 6.19 5.67 29.51
C VAL A 171 7.52 5.74 30.26
N ARG A 172 8.40 6.68 29.89
CA ARG A 172 9.68 6.89 30.59
C ARG A 172 9.49 7.32 32.05
N ASP A 173 8.58 8.25 32.30
CA ASP A 173 8.31 8.76 33.66
C ASP A 173 7.77 7.65 34.58
N VAL A 174 6.93 6.75 34.04
CA VAL A 174 6.41 5.58 34.77
C VAL A 174 7.51 4.55 35.03
N GLN A 175 8.36 4.26 34.04
CA GLN A 175 9.46 3.29 34.19
C GLN A 175 10.63 3.82 35.03
N GLY A 176 10.86 5.12 35.03
CA GLY A 176 11.93 5.79 35.77
C GLY A 176 11.62 6.06 37.24
N ASN A 177 10.40 5.78 37.71
CA ASN A 177 9.99 6.02 39.10
C ASN A 177 9.28 4.81 39.74
N PRO A 178 10.01 3.76 40.15
CA PRO A 178 9.44 2.64 40.91
C PRO A 178 9.08 2.96 42.38
N SER A 179 9.21 4.22 42.84
CA SER A 179 9.29 4.55 44.29
C SER A 179 8.09 5.33 44.85
N SER A 180 6.86 5.07 44.39
CA SER A 180 5.68 5.76 44.94
C SER A 180 4.48 4.84 45.20
N GLN A 181 4.76 3.64 45.73
CA GLN A 181 3.75 2.81 46.38
C GLN A 181 4.32 2.18 47.66
N SER A 182 4.24 2.91 48.78
CA SER A 182 3.97 2.36 50.12
C SER A 182 3.98 3.50 51.16
N ASN A 183 2.87 4.20 51.31
CA ASN A 183 2.53 4.87 52.56
C ASN A 183 1.12 4.40 52.93
N LEU A 184 1.04 3.19 53.48
CA LEU A 184 -0.09 2.77 54.30
C LEU A 184 0.09 3.48 55.66
N PRO A 185 -0.93 4.21 56.17
CA PRO A 185 -0.86 4.74 57.52
C PRO A 185 -0.95 3.59 58.52
N ASP A 186 0.14 3.39 59.26
CA ASP A 186 0.18 2.61 60.49
C ASP A 186 -0.77 3.22 61.53
N GLY A 187 -1.52 2.34 62.20
CA GLY A 187 -1.97 2.58 63.57
C GLY A 187 -3.29 3.34 63.75
N LEU A 188 -4.37 2.57 63.89
CA LEU A 188 -5.42 2.90 64.86
C LEU A 188 -5.55 1.72 65.83
N ASN A 189 -4.81 1.82 66.93
CA ASN A 189 -5.18 1.20 68.20
C ASN A 189 -6.26 2.07 68.84
N PHE A 190 -7.44 1.50 69.07
CA PHE A 190 -8.26 1.71 70.26
C PHE A 190 -9.07 0.43 70.51
#